data_AF-A0A353R667-F1
#
_entry.id   AF-A0A353R667-F1
#
_cell.length_a   1.000
_cell.length_b   1.000
_cell.length_c   1.000
_cell.angle_alpha   90.00
_cell.angle_beta   90.00
_cell.angle_gamma   90.00
#
_symmetry.space_group_name_H-M   'P 1'
#
loop_
_entity.id
_entity.type
_entity.pdbx_description
1 polymer ?
#
loop_
_entity_poly.entity_id
_entity_poly.type
_entity_poly.pdbx_seq_one_letter_code
_entity_poly.pdbx_strand_id
1 'polypeptide(L)'
;EYLCIIFTSWYLFKLFPENLPDLIFNPILIWLLLAVFVAMERFLQHYLVKSVQPDEYITFISDRKKVTIRIDSILLVESCDSEVWIRTACDTDYRTKMKISQWESVLDERFIRVHRSYLVNVNQIGHATSSQVTVGHHVIEVSRKYRDTYRRSAQTHT
;
A
#
# COMPACT_ATOMS: atom_id res chain seq x y z
N GLU A 1 -16.27 18.81 19.39
CA GLU A 1 -16.81 18.26 18.13
C GLU A 1 -18.31 18.49 17.99
N TYR A 2 -19.14 17.96 18.89
CA TYR A 2 -20.61 18.16 18.85
C TYR A 2 -21.08 19.62 18.95
N LEU A 3 -20.36 20.45 19.71
CA LEU A 3 -20.71 21.87 19.89
C LEU A 3 -20.56 22.67 18.60
N CYS A 4 -19.54 22.37 17.77
CA CYS A 4 -19.40 22.96 16.44
C CYS A 4 -20.55 22.53 15.52
N ILE A 5 -20.90 21.24 15.51
CA ILE A 5 -21.99 20.72 14.68
C ILE A 5 -23.32 21.40 15.03
N ILE A 6 -23.61 21.58 16.32
CA ILE A 6 -24.82 22.28 16.80
C ILE A 6 -24.79 23.76 16.39
N PHE A 7 -23.65 24.44 16.55
CA PHE A 7 -23.53 25.87 16.20
C PHE A 7 -23.61 26.11 14.70
N THR A 8 -22.99 25.25 13.89
CA THR A 8 -23.07 25.28 12.43
C THR A 8 -24.48 24.98 11.95
N SER A 9 -25.14 23.96 12.53
CA SER A 9 -26.54 23.64 12.23
C SER A 9 -27.48 24.80 12.56
N TRP A 10 -27.29 25.43 13.71
CA TRP A 10 -28.08 26.59 14.14
C TRP A 10 -27.87 27.80 13.22
N TYR A 11 -26.61 28.06 12.83
CA TYR A 11 -26.26 29.16 11.94
C TYR A 11 -26.80 28.95 10.51
N LEU A 12 -26.77 27.72 10.00
CA LEU A 12 -27.27 27.36 8.67
C LEU A 12 -28.81 27.46 8.61
N PHE A 13 -29.50 27.10 9.68
CA PHE A 13 -30.95 27.28 9.83
C PHE A 13 -31.35 28.76 9.86
N LYS A 14 -30.49 29.62 10.44
CA LYS A 14 -30.71 31.07 10.51
C LYS A 14 -30.48 31.79 9.16
N LEU A 15 -29.60 31.25 8.32
CA LEU A 15 -29.28 31.80 6.99
C LEU A 15 -30.33 31.47 5.92
N PHE A 16 -31.08 30.37 6.08
CA PHE A 16 -32.13 29.94 5.14
C PHE A 16 -33.50 29.79 5.84
N PRO A 17 -34.13 30.89 6.26
CA PRO A 17 -35.31 30.84 7.11
C PRO A 17 -36.59 30.35 6.42
N GLU A 18 -36.69 30.34 5.09
CA GLU A 18 -37.99 30.13 4.41
C GLU A 18 -38.00 29.11 3.26
N ASN A 19 -36.88 28.53 2.83
CA ASN A 19 -36.90 27.50 1.77
C ASN A 19 -35.62 26.65 1.80
N LEU A 20 -35.42 25.83 2.83
CA LEU A 20 -34.62 24.63 2.59
C LEU A 20 -35.53 23.70 1.78
N PRO A 21 -35.24 23.40 0.51
CA PRO A 21 -36.14 22.55 -0.27
C PRO A 21 -36.22 21.18 0.41
N ASP A 22 -37.41 20.60 0.55
CA ASP A 22 -37.63 19.24 1.10
C ASP A 22 -36.69 18.20 0.48
N LEU A 23 -36.23 18.49 -0.73
CA LEU A 23 -35.20 17.80 -1.49
C LEU A 23 -33.92 17.52 -0.68
N ILE A 24 -33.45 18.43 0.18
CA ILE A 24 -32.20 18.25 0.96
C ILE A 24 -32.40 17.27 2.12
N PHE A 25 -33.61 17.18 2.68
CA PHE A 25 -33.95 16.21 3.72
C PHE A 25 -34.46 14.88 3.16
N ASN A 26 -34.52 14.74 1.83
CA ASN A 26 -34.89 13.49 1.22
C ASN A 26 -33.79 12.43 1.48
N PRO A 27 -34.09 11.35 2.22
CA PRO A 27 -33.09 10.33 2.55
C PRO A 27 -32.48 9.66 1.31
N ILE A 28 -33.22 9.59 0.19
CA ILE A 28 -32.73 9.05 -1.07
C ILE A 28 -31.67 9.97 -1.68
N LEU A 29 -31.90 11.29 -1.63
CA LEU A 29 -30.94 12.27 -2.15
C LEU A 29 -29.67 12.31 -1.31
N ILE A 30 -29.80 12.25 0.01
CA ILE A 30 -28.65 12.17 0.93
C ILE A 30 -27.82 10.91 0.62
N TRP A 31 -28.48 9.76 0.43
CA TRP A 31 -27.80 8.51 0.10
C TRP A 31 -27.10 8.58 -1.27
N LEU A 32 -27.75 9.18 -2.28
CA LEU A 32 -27.17 9.39 -3.60
C LEU A 32 -25.94 10.31 -3.53
N LEU A 33 -26.04 11.43 -2.80
CA LEU A 33 -24.94 12.37 -2.63
C LEU A 33 -23.75 11.69 -1.95
N LEU A 34 -23.99 10.91 -0.90
CA LEU A 34 -22.96 10.10 -0.24
C LEU A 34 -22.33 9.09 -1.20
N ALA A 35 -23.13 8.40 -2.02
CA ALA A 35 -22.61 7.47 -3.02
C ALA A 35 -21.72 8.17 -4.05
N VAL A 36 -22.08 9.38 -4.49
CA VAL A 36 -21.27 10.20 -5.39
C VAL A 36 -19.96 10.63 -4.72
N PHE A 37 -19.99 11.07 -3.47
CA PHE A 37 -18.77 11.42 -2.73
C PHE A 37 -17.83 10.22 -2.56
N VAL A 38 -18.36 9.04 -2.21
CA VAL A 38 -17.55 7.82 -2.10
C VAL A 38 -16.99 7.40 -3.46
N ALA A 39 -17.78 7.49 -4.53
CA ALA A 39 -17.30 7.19 -5.87
C ALA A 39 -16.19 8.17 -6.32
N MET A 40 -16.35 9.45 -6.01
CA MET A 40 -15.36 10.49 -6.28
C MET A 40 -14.08 10.30 -5.48
N GLU A 41 -14.17 9.92 -4.20
CA GLU A 41 -13.01 9.58 -3.38
C GLU A 41 -12.24 8.40 -3.98
N ARG A 42 -12.93 7.32 -4.37
CA ARG A 42 -12.31 6.17 -5.04
C ARG A 42 -11.66 6.55 -6.37
N PHE A 43 -12.31 7.43 -7.13
CA PHE A 43 -11.79 7.92 -8.39
C PHE A 43 -10.52 8.76 -8.17
N LEU A 44 -10.54 9.71 -7.24
CA LEU A 44 -9.38 10.53 -6.87
C LEU A 44 -8.21 9.66 -6.38
N GLN A 45 -8.47 8.65 -5.55
CA GLN A 45 -7.44 7.70 -5.12
C GLN A 45 -6.81 6.99 -6.32
N HIS A 46 -7.62 6.56 -7.30
CA HIS A 46 -7.11 5.88 -8.49
C HIS A 46 -6.21 6.77 -9.37
N TYR A 47 -6.54 8.07 -9.49
CA TYR A 47 -5.77 9.00 -10.32
C TYR A 47 -4.56 9.62 -9.61
N LEU A 48 -4.69 9.96 -8.33
CA LEU A 48 -3.61 10.62 -7.57
C LEU A 48 -2.49 9.65 -7.22
N VAL A 49 -2.80 8.40 -6.84
CA VAL A 49 -1.79 7.37 -6.52
C VAL A 49 -0.91 7.04 -7.74
N LYS A 50 -1.43 7.17 -8.96
CA LYS A 50 -0.67 6.90 -10.20
C LYS A 50 0.26 8.05 -10.62
N SER A 51 0.10 9.25 -10.07
CA SER A 51 0.85 10.46 -10.46
C SER A 51 2.06 10.79 -9.58
N VAL A 52 2.22 10.11 -8.44
CA VAL A 52 3.39 10.26 -7.58
C VAL A 52 4.49 9.37 -8.14
N GLN A 53 5.62 9.98 -8.53
CA GLN A 53 6.82 9.22 -8.90
C GLN A 53 7.16 8.27 -7.75
N PRO A 54 7.37 6.97 -8.01
CA PRO A 54 7.73 6.03 -6.95
C PRO A 54 9.00 6.50 -6.26
N ASP A 55 9.02 6.45 -4.93
CA ASP A 55 10.20 6.82 -4.17
C ASP A 55 11.40 6.00 -4.67
N GLU A 56 12.50 6.66 -5.02
CA GLU A 56 13.69 5.95 -5.51
C GLU A 56 14.49 5.34 -4.33
N TYR A 57 14.36 5.92 -3.14
CA TYR A 57 15.11 5.56 -1.95
C TYR A 57 14.20 5.28 -0.76
N ILE A 58 14.58 4.31 0.06
CA ILE A 58 13.95 4.02 1.35
C ILE A 58 14.93 4.24 2.48
N THR A 59 14.45 4.84 3.57
CA THR A 59 15.24 5.10 4.76
C THR A 59 14.68 4.38 5.97
N PHE A 60 15.50 3.59 6.63
CA PHE A 60 15.11 2.79 7.78
C PHE A 60 16.25 2.69 8.80
N ILE A 61 15.97 2.12 9.96
CA ILE A 61 16.98 1.88 10.99
C ILE A 61 17.47 0.44 10.88
N SER A 62 18.78 0.29 10.68
CA SER A 62 19.53 -0.97 10.76
C SER A 62 20.61 -0.83 11.81
N ASP A 63 20.68 -1.76 12.76
CA ASP A 63 21.73 -1.76 13.81
C ASP A 63 21.94 -0.41 14.51
N ARG A 64 20.83 0.27 14.85
CA ARG A 64 20.79 1.61 15.47
C ARG A 64 21.35 2.74 14.60
N LYS A 65 21.60 2.49 13.32
CA LYS A 65 22.02 3.49 12.33
C LYS A 65 20.90 3.73 11.32
N LYS A 66 20.75 4.99 10.90
CA LYS A 66 19.86 5.36 9.81
C LYS A 66 20.55 5.01 8.50
N VAL A 67 19.92 4.14 7.71
CA VAL A 67 20.44 3.67 6.42
C VAL A 67 19.45 4.08 5.34
N THR A 68 19.96 4.60 4.24
CA THR A 68 19.18 4.95 3.04
C THR A 68 19.73 4.17 1.86
N ILE A 69 18.86 3.39 1.20
CA ILE A 69 19.22 2.57 0.03
C ILE A 69 18.22 2.77 -1.10
N ARG A 70 18.64 2.45 -2.33
CA ARG A 70 17.75 2.45 -3.50
C ARG A 70 16.78 1.28 -3.41
N ILE A 71 15.50 1.53 -3.63
CA ILE A 71 14.48 0.48 -3.59
C ILE A 71 14.75 -0.59 -4.67
N ASP A 72 15.21 -0.18 -5.86
CA ASP A 72 15.56 -1.12 -6.95
C ASP A 72 16.72 -2.06 -6.60
N SER A 73 17.60 -1.68 -5.68
CA SER A 73 18.72 -2.55 -5.25
C SER A 73 18.30 -3.67 -4.30
N ILE A 74 17.09 -3.59 -3.75
CA ILE A 74 16.56 -4.61 -2.84
C ILE A 74 16.04 -5.78 -3.67
N LEU A 75 16.57 -6.98 -3.42
CA LEU A 75 16.15 -8.22 -4.06
C LEU A 75 14.89 -8.76 -3.38
N LEU A 76 14.95 -8.92 -2.05
CA LEU A 76 13.86 -9.46 -1.25
C LEU A 76 13.94 -8.97 0.19
N VAL A 77 12.80 -9.00 0.86
CA VAL A 77 12.67 -8.79 2.30
C VAL A 77 12.19 -10.10 2.94
N GLU A 78 12.97 -10.61 3.88
CA GLU A 78 12.78 -11.88 4.55
C GLU A 78 12.51 -11.66 6.04
N SER A 79 11.43 -12.23 6.56
CA SER A 79 11.15 -12.25 7.99
C SER A 79 11.82 -13.48 8.62
N CYS A 80 12.77 -13.25 9.52
CA CYS A 80 13.49 -14.28 10.27
C CYS A 80 13.24 -14.09 11.77
N ASP A 81 12.34 -14.89 12.34
CA ASP A 81 11.94 -14.83 13.75
C ASP A 81 11.53 -13.44 14.24
N SER A 82 12.43 -12.75 14.96
CA SER A 82 12.21 -11.44 15.56
C SER A 82 12.76 -10.28 14.72
N GLU A 83 13.48 -10.58 13.65
CA GLU A 83 14.13 -9.61 12.77
C GLU A 83 13.67 -9.76 11.33
N VAL A 84 13.78 -8.68 10.57
CA VAL A 84 13.55 -8.66 9.13
C VAL A 84 14.86 -8.35 8.43
N TRP A 85 15.19 -9.17 7.46
CA TRP A 85 16.36 -9.07 6.61
C TRP A 85 16.00 -8.45 5.27
N ILE A 86 16.79 -7.50 4.84
CA ILE A 86 16.67 -6.85 3.54
C ILE A 86 17.90 -7.27 2.75
N ARG A 87 17.69 -8.14 1.76
CA ARG A 87 18.76 -8.63 0.89
C ARG A 87 18.91 -7.69 -0.29
N THR A 88 20.13 -7.27 -0.59
CA THR A 88 20.42 -6.37 -1.71
C THR A 88 21.28 -7.05 -2.76
N ALA A 89 21.29 -6.49 -3.98
CA ALA A 89 22.09 -7.00 -5.09
C ALA A 89 23.61 -6.85 -4.88
N CYS A 90 24.03 -5.99 -3.96
CA CYS A 90 25.44 -5.70 -3.70
C CYS A 90 26.03 -6.56 -2.55
N ASP A 91 25.45 -7.72 -2.24
CA ASP A 91 25.83 -8.63 -1.13
C ASP A 91 25.87 -7.96 0.26
N THR A 92 25.31 -6.76 0.40
CA THR A 92 25.19 -6.07 1.68
C THR A 92 23.78 -6.26 2.21
N ASP A 93 23.67 -7.01 3.31
CA ASP A 93 22.39 -7.28 3.94
C ASP A 93 22.15 -6.36 5.12
N TYR A 94 20.90 -5.91 5.27
CA TYR A 94 20.49 -5.07 6.38
C TYR A 94 19.48 -5.78 7.26
N ARG A 95 19.51 -5.48 8.56
CA ARG A 95 18.59 -6.04 9.55
C ARG A 95 17.77 -4.95 10.18
N THR A 96 16.48 -5.21 10.34
CA THR A 96 15.58 -4.25 10.97
C THR A 96 14.59 -4.94 11.89
N LYS A 97 14.11 -4.21 12.89
CA LYS A 97 13.05 -4.64 13.81
C LYS A 97 11.64 -4.34 13.27
N MET A 98 11.56 -3.62 12.16
CA MET A 98 10.29 -3.32 11.49
C MET A 98 9.69 -4.61 10.93
N LYS A 99 8.39 -4.83 11.18
CA LYS A 99 7.71 -6.07 10.75
C LYS A 99 7.58 -6.12 9.23
N ILE A 100 7.58 -7.33 8.66
CA ILE A 100 7.39 -7.51 7.20
C ILE A 100 6.08 -6.91 6.68
N SER A 101 5.02 -6.88 7.50
CA SER A 101 3.75 -6.23 7.14
C SER A 101 3.86 -4.71 7.03
N GLN A 102 4.77 -4.10 7.80
CA GLN A 102 5.05 -2.67 7.67
C GLN A 102 5.90 -2.44 6.41
N TRP A 103 6.85 -3.33 6.11
CA TRP A 103 7.60 -3.28 4.85
C TRP A 103 6.68 -3.37 3.62
N GLU A 104 5.70 -4.27 3.65
CA GLU A 104 4.68 -4.41 2.61
C GLU A 104 3.85 -3.12 2.41
N SER A 105 3.67 -2.30 3.46
CA SER A 105 2.94 -1.02 3.34
C SER A 105 3.79 0.17 2.91
N VAL A 106 5.11 0.09 3.11
CA VAL A 106 6.06 1.19 2.81
C VAL A 106 6.70 0.99 1.44
N LEU A 107 6.91 -0.26 1.03
CA LEU A 107 7.37 -0.59 -0.31
C LEU A 107 6.22 -0.46 -1.31
N ASP A 108 6.56 -0.13 -2.55
CA ASP A 108 5.61 0.11 -3.60
C ASP A 108 5.27 -1.16 -4.40
N GLU A 109 4.57 -0.96 -5.52
CA GLU A 109 4.09 -2.03 -6.41
C GLU A 109 5.20 -2.92 -6.99
N ARG A 110 6.48 -2.50 -6.90
CA ARG A 110 7.62 -3.34 -7.28
C ARG A 110 7.74 -4.57 -6.37
N PHE A 111 7.14 -4.56 -5.20
CA PHE A 111 7.23 -5.63 -4.22
C PHE A 111 5.94 -6.43 -4.09
N ILE A 112 6.07 -7.75 -4.19
CA ILE A 112 4.95 -8.67 -4.03
C ILE A 112 5.20 -9.65 -2.90
N ARG A 113 4.17 -9.88 -2.09
CA ARG A 113 4.23 -10.88 -1.03
C ARG A 113 3.94 -12.25 -1.59
N VAL A 114 4.92 -13.15 -1.51
CA VAL A 114 4.83 -14.52 -2.05
C VAL A 114 4.69 -15.57 -0.94
N HIS A 115 5.11 -15.22 0.28
CA HIS A 115 5.04 -16.08 1.45
C HIS A 115 4.76 -15.23 2.70
N ARG A 116 4.36 -15.87 3.82
CA ARG A 116 4.19 -15.16 5.10
C ARG A 116 5.48 -14.47 5.56
N SER A 117 6.62 -15.00 5.14
CA SER A 117 7.96 -14.50 5.50
C SER A 117 8.72 -13.85 4.36
N TYR A 118 8.15 -13.75 3.15
CA TYR A 118 8.89 -13.24 1.98
C TYR A 118 8.09 -12.22 1.19
N LEU A 119 8.73 -11.08 0.95
CA LEU A 119 8.35 -10.03 0.03
C LEU A 119 9.45 -9.94 -1.04
N VAL A 120 9.08 -9.96 -2.31
CA VAL A 120 10.01 -10.13 -3.43
C VAL A 120 9.88 -8.96 -4.39
N ASN A 121 11.02 -8.42 -4.84
CA ASN A 121 11.04 -7.41 -5.89
C ASN A 121 10.80 -8.07 -7.26
N VAL A 122 9.72 -7.69 -7.93
CA VAL A 122 9.30 -8.22 -9.23
C VAL A 122 10.31 -7.93 -10.32
N ASN A 123 10.94 -6.75 -10.28
CA ASN A 123 11.91 -6.32 -11.28
C ASN A 123 13.22 -7.11 -11.21
N GLN A 124 13.47 -7.82 -10.10
CA GLN A 124 14.68 -8.60 -9.86
C GLN A 124 14.44 -10.12 -9.98
N ILE A 125 13.26 -10.54 -10.40
CA ILE A 125 12.94 -11.96 -10.60
C ILE A 125 13.72 -12.49 -11.80
N GLY A 126 14.56 -13.49 -11.58
CA GLY A 126 15.29 -14.18 -12.65
C GLY A 126 14.49 -15.30 -13.28
N HIS A 127 13.77 -16.08 -12.47
CA HIS A 127 12.91 -17.17 -12.96
C HIS A 127 11.65 -17.29 -12.10
N ALA A 128 10.51 -17.50 -12.74
CA ALA A 128 9.21 -17.56 -12.10
C ALA A 128 8.43 -18.79 -12.57
N THR A 129 7.90 -19.55 -11.61
CA THR A 129 6.93 -20.62 -11.86
C THR A 129 5.68 -20.37 -11.02
N SER A 130 4.62 -21.17 -11.23
CA SER A 130 3.38 -21.03 -10.47
C SER A 130 3.48 -21.33 -8.97
N SER A 131 4.57 -21.98 -8.54
CA SER A 131 4.80 -22.44 -7.17
C SER A 131 6.09 -21.91 -6.54
N GLN A 132 6.98 -21.32 -7.33
CA GLN A 132 8.30 -20.92 -6.89
C GLN A 132 8.80 -19.71 -7.68
N VAL A 133 9.50 -18.81 -7.01
CA VAL A 133 10.15 -17.65 -7.60
C VAL A 133 11.64 -17.66 -7.25
N THR A 134 12.49 -17.31 -8.21
CA THR A 134 13.93 -17.23 -8.05
C THR A 134 14.38 -15.78 -8.23
N VAL A 135 15.03 -15.23 -7.22
CA VAL A 135 15.54 -13.84 -7.19
C VAL A 135 16.98 -13.85 -6.71
N GLY A 136 17.90 -13.39 -7.56
CA GLY A 136 19.33 -13.60 -7.33
C GLY A 136 19.65 -15.08 -7.12
N HIS A 137 20.26 -15.40 -5.98
CA HIS A 137 20.57 -16.78 -5.58
C HIS A 137 19.49 -17.43 -4.69
N HIS A 138 18.40 -16.73 -4.40
CA HIS A 138 17.36 -17.21 -3.51
C HIS A 138 16.22 -17.86 -4.28
N VAL A 139 15.84 -19.05 -3.84
CA VAL A 139 14.73 -19.82 -4.39
C VAL A 139 13.62 -19.86 -3.33
N ILE A 140 12.49 -19.21 -3.60
CA ILE A 140 11.41 -19.00 -2.64
C ILE A 140 10.15 -19.70 -3.10
N GLU A 141 9.55 -20.50 -2.22
CA GLU A 141 8.25 -21.12 -2.46
C GLU A 141 7.10 -20.13 -2.28
N VAL A 142 6.17 -20.14 -3.24
CA VAL A 142 4.96 -19.32 -3.20
C VAL A 142 3.90 -20.06 -2.38
N SER A 143 3.48 -19.46 -1.26
CA SER A 143 2.46 -20.09 -0.43
C SER A 143 1.10 -20.11 -1.13
N ARG A 144 0.27 -21.11 -0.83
CA ARG A 144 -1.10 -21.22 -1.35
C ARG A 144 -1.93 -19.93 -1.19
N LYS A 145 -1.77 -19.24 -0.05
CA LYS A 145 -2.48 -17.98 0.25
C LYS A 145 -2.13 -16.85 -0.72
N TYR A 146 -0.88 -16.78 -1.17
CA TYR A 146 -0.37 -15.67 -1.98
C TYR A 146 -0.30 -16.00 -3.48
N ARG A 147 -0.60 -17.25 -3.87
CA ARG A 147 -0.48 -17.72 -5.25
C ARG A 147 -1.34 -16.94 -6.24
N ASP A 148 -2.56 -16.56 -5.87
CA ASP A 148 -3.46 -15.85 -6.78
C ASP A 148 -2.99 -14.40 -6.99
N THR A 149 -2.55 -13.72 -5.93
CA THR A 149 -1.93 -12.39 -6.02
C THR A 149 -0.67 -12.42 -6.89
N TYR A 150 0.21 -13.39 -6.64
CA TYR A 150 1.44 -13.59 -7.39
C TYR A 150 1.19 -13.85 -8.89
N ARG A 151 0.18 -14.67 -9.23
CA ARG A 151 -0.18 -14.93 -10.63
C ARG A 151 -0.64 -13.67 -11.35
N ARG A 152 -1.40 -12.80 -10.69
CA ARG A 152 -1.86 -11.53 -11.28
C ARG A 152 -0.69 -10.57 -11.52
N SER A 153 0.26 -10.47 -10.59
CA SER A 153 1.42 -9.58 -10.76
C SER A 153 2.40 -10.08 -11.81
N ALA A 154 2.61 -11.40 -11.92
CA ALA A 154 3.51 -11.98 -12.91
C ALA A 154 3.03 -11.79 -14.36
N GLN A 155 1.72 -11.73 -14.60
CA GLN A 155 1.13 -11.55 -15.94
C GLN A 155 1.26 -10.13 -16.49
N THR A 156 1.48 -9.13 -15.63
CA THR A 156 1.58 -7.72 -16.04
C THR A 156 2.96 -7.34 -16.57
N HIS A 157 3.98 -8.18 -16.34
CA HIS A 157 5.39 -7.91 -16.67
C HIS A 157 5.97 -8.83 -17.76
N THR A 158 5.12 -9.54 -18.51
CA THR A 158 5.48 -10.24 -19.76
C THR A 158 4.95 -9.46 -20.95
#